data_AF-A0A7S0LK77-F1
#
_entry.id   AF-A0A7S0LK77-F1
#
_cell.length_a   1.000
_cell.length_b   1.000
_cell.length_c   1.000
_cell.angle_alpha   90.00
_cell.angle_beta   90.00
_cell.angle_gamma   90.00
#
_symmetry.space_group_name_H-M   'P 1'
#
loop_
_entity.id
_entity.type
_entity.pdbx_description
1 polymer ?
#
loop_
_entity_poly.entity_id
_entity_poly.type
_entity_poly.pdbx_seq_one_letter_code
_entity_poly.pdbx_strand_id
1 'polypeptide(L)'
;AIKQKDLIDEARDALAKETERRKAEGKDEDEDARGLRNQFNFTERNSQTFNQATKEKDTMTEPPPSVEYSAQATQWEMFDDYMTDQERKRELAEKNQKGKAKGKEEKSTDKEGKSGVQESGIIQSSEMAHAAKILERMVNLNTFEDIAQDFRFWEDASDQFREGEGTLLPLWKFANDKAKGKHVTAVRWNPQFPD
;
A
#
# COMPACT_ATOMS: atom_id res chain seq x y z
N ALA A 1 90.11 -31.90 -71.58
CA ALA A 1 89.62 -32.55 -70.36
C ALA A 1 90.78 -32.74 -69.40
N ILE A 2 91.10 -31.69 -68.63
CA ILE A 2 91.93 -31.81 -67.43
C ILE A 2 90.96 -32.34 -66.37
N LYS A 3 91.29 -33.50 -65.81
CA LYS A 3 90.32 -34.39 -65.16
C LYS A 3 90.15 -33.94 -63.71
N GLN A 4 88.93 -33.98 -63.20
CA GLN A 4 88.58 -33.70 -61.79
C GLN A 4 89.44 -34.44 -60.75
N LYS A 5 90.17 -35.49 -61.15
CA LYS A 5 91.15 -36.18 -60.31
C LYS A 5 92.35 -35.32 -59.90
N ASP A 6 92.87 -34.49 -60.80
CA ASP A 6 94.07 -33.69 -60.53
C ASP A 6 93.78 -32.61 -59.45
N LEU A 7 92.57 -32.05 -59.45
CA LEU A 7 92.07 -31.11 -58.42
C LEU A 7 91.83 -31.77 -57.05
N ILE A 8 91.45 -33.06 -57.04
CA ILE A 8 91.21 -33.81 -55.80
C ILE A 8 92.54 -34.19 -55.14
N ASP A 9 93.52 -34.59 -55.94
CA ASP A 9 94.85 -34.94 -55.44
C ASP A 9 95.59 -33.69 -54.91
N GLU A 10 95.45 -32.54 -55.58
CA GLU A 10 96.03 -31.27 -55.13
C GLU A 10 95.38 -30.76 -53.82
N ALA A 11 94.08 -30.94 -53.63
CA ALA A 11 93.38 -30.63 -52.37
C ALA A 11 93.78 -31.58 -51.22
N ARG A 12 94.10 -32.84 -51.53
CA ARG A 12 94.52 -33.84 -50.53
C ARG A 12 95.95 -33.58 -50.05
N ASP A 13 96.84 -33.17 -50.94
CA ASP A 13 98.20 -32.76 -50.60
C ASP A 13 98.22 -31.44 -49.81
N ALA A 14 97.32 -30.50 -50.12
CA ALA A 14 97.14 -29.28 -49.32
C ALA A 14 96.67 -29.58 -47.89
N LEU A 15 95.72 -30.51 -47.71
CA LEU A 15 95.24 -30.94 -46.40
C LEU A 15 96.32 -31.68 -45.60
N ALA A 16 97.14 -32.51 -46.25
CA ALA A 16 98.27 -33.20 -45.60
C ALA A 16 99.36 -32.22 -45.15
N LYS A 17 99.62 -31.15 -45.93
CA LYS A 17 100.53 -30.07 -45.53
C LYS A 17 100.01 -29.25 -44.35
N GLU A 18 98.70 -29.01 -44.27
CA GLU A 18 98.07 -28.28 -43.17
C GLU A 18 98.09 -29.11 -41.87
N THR A 19 97.88 -30.42 -41.94
CA THR A 19 97.95 -31.31 -40.77
C THR A 19 99.39 -31.50 -40.27
N GLU A 20 100.37 -31.60 -41.17
CA GLU A 20 101.80 -31.58 -40.82
C GLU A 20 102.22 -30.23 -40.18
N ARG A 21 101.73 -29.10 -40.71
CA ARG A 21 101.99 -27.76 -40.11
C ARG A 21 101.39 -27.67 -38.70
N ARG A 22 100.18 -28.18 -38.49
CA ARG A 22 99.52 -28.18 -37.18
C ARG A 22 100.21 -29.10 -36.16
N LYS A 23 100.82 -30.20 -36.61
CA LYS A 23 101.70 -31.05 -35.78
C LYS A 23 103.04 -30.39 -35.48
N ALA A 24 103.65 -29.68 -36.42
CA ALA A 24 104.89 -28.93 -36.20
C ALA A 24 104.73 -27.72 -35.26
N GLU A 25 103.51 -27.15 -35.18
CA GLU A 25 103.14 -26.08 -34.25
C GLU A 25 102.85 -26.57 -32.81
N GLY A 26 103.09 -27.85 -32.50
CA GLY A 26 103.05 -28.37 -31.13
C GLY A 26 101.67 -28.36 -30.45
N LYS A 27 100.58 -28.36 -31.24
CA LYS A 27 99.20 -28.50 -30.72
C LYS A 27 98.81 -29.97 -30.68
N ASP A 28 99.27 -30.68 -29.66
CA ASP A 28 98.74 -32.00 -29.31
C ASP A 28 97.30 -31.86 -28.79
N GLU A 29 96.39 -32.70 -29.30
CA GLU A 29 94.93 -32.60 -29.08
C GLU A 29 94.46 -33.15 -27.72
N ASP A 30 95.37 -33.43 -26.77
CA ASP A 30 95.05 -34.19 -25.55
C ASP A 30 95.24 -33.43 -24.21
N GLU A 31 95.45 -32.10 -24.21
CA GLU A 31 95.52 -31.29 -22.95
C GLU A 31 94.25 -30.50 -22.58
N ASP A 32 93.23 -30.41 -23.43
CA ASP A 32 92.04 -29.57 -23.19
C ASP A 32 90.92 -30.26 -22.35
N ALA A 33 91.26 -31.32 -21.61
CA ALA A 33 90.30 -32.08 -20.81
C ALA A 33 90.21 -31.69 -19.31
N ARG A 34 90.88 -30.64 -18.79
CA ARG A 34 90.93 -30.40 -17.32
C ARG A 34 90.65 -28.97 -16.83
N GLY A 35 90.03 -28.11 -17.64
CA GLY A 35 90.03 -26.67 -17.35
C GLY A 35 88.70 -25.93 -17.13
N LEU A 36 87.55 -26.43 -17.57
CA LEU A 36 86.32 -25.61 -17.55
C LEU A 36 85.07 -26.38 -17.11
N ARG A 37 85.04 -26.80 -15.85
CA ARG A 37 83.76 -26.91 -15.13
C ARG A 37 83.71 -25.77 -14.12
N ASN A 38 83.06 -24.67 -14.50
CA ASN A 38 82.75 -23.60 -13.56
C ASN A 38 81.74 -24.13 -12.53
N GLN A 39 82.26 -24.73 -11.45
CA GLN A 39 81.50 -25.26 -10.32
C GLN A 39 81.43 -24.27 -9.16
N PHE A 40 81.78 -23.01 -9.38
CA PHE A 40 81.73 -21.94 -8.39
C PHE A 40 80.84 -20.82 -8.90
N ASN A 41 79.53 -21.07 -8.85
CA ASN A 41 78.50 -20.05 -8.61
C ASN A 41 77.16 -20.77 -8.38
N PHE A 42 77.00 -21.36 -7.20
CA PHE A 42 75.67 -21.71 -6.71
C PHE A 42 74.96 -20.43 -6.29
N THR A 43 74.26 -19.77 -7.20
CA THR A 43 73.30 -18.73 -6.83
C THR A 43 72.03 -19.43 -6.37
N GLU A 44 71.74 -19.42 -5.07
CA GLU A 44 70.43 -19.83 -4.56
C GLU A 44 69.36 -18.94 -5.21
N ARG A 45 68.46 -19.56 -5.99
CA ARG A 45 67.39 -18.87 -6.70
C ARG A 45 66.09 -19.08 -5.92
N ASN A 46 65.88 -18.28 -4.89
CA ASN A 46 64.65 -18.35 -4.10
C ASN A 46 63.58 -17.50 -4.78
N SER A 47 62.46 -18.12 -5.18
CA SER A 47 61.27 -17.40 -5.64
C SER A 47 60.25 -17.33 -4.50
N GLN A 48 59.88 -16.12 -4.10
CA GLN A 48 58.81 -15.91 -3.13
C GLN A 48 57.47 -15.81 -3.87
N THR A 49 56.49 -16.62 -3.46
CA THR A 49 55.11 -16.50 -3.97
C THR A 49 54.44 -15.25 -3.40
N PHE A 50 53.56 -14.61 -4.18
CA PHE A 50 52.83 -13.44 -3.72
C PHE A 50 51.91 -13.79 -2.55
N ASN A 51 52.06 -13.08 -1.42
CA ASN A 51 51.20 -13.24 -0.26
C ASN A 51 49.94 -12.39 -0.44
N GLN A 52 48.80 -13.03 -0.65
CA GLN A 52 47.52 -12.34 -0.75
C GLN A 52 47.16 -11.72 0.61
N ALA A 53 47.00 -10.40 0.68
CA ALA A 53 46.59 -9.73 1.92
C ALA A 53 45.16 -10.13 2.31
N THR A 54 44.92 -10.30 3.61
CA THR A 54 43.58 -10.56 4.17
C THR A 54 42.69 -9.33 3.95
N LYS A 55 41.49 -9.55 3.41
CA LYS A 55 40.48 -8.49 3.20
C LYS A 55 39.28 -8.79 4.07
N GLU A 56 38.88 -7.82 4.87
CA GLU A 56 37.65 -7.88 5.65
C GLU A 56 36.48 -7.38 4.79
N LYS A 57 35.34 -8.06 4.93
CA LYS A 57 34.08 -7.71 4.28
C LYS A 57 32.98 -7.88 5.32
N ASP A 58 32.40 -6.77 5.72
CA ASP A 58 31.20 -6.77 6.56
C ASP A 58 29.96 -6.59 5.69
N THR A 59 28.86 -7.18 6.11
CA THR A 59 27.55 -6.95 5.49
C THR A 59 26.58 -6.55 6.59
N MET A 60 26.09 -5.31 6.53
CA MET A 60 25.01 -4.83 7.37
C MET A 60 23.72 -4.87 6.55
N THR A 61 22.83 -5.81 6.86
CA THR A 61 21.50 -5.87 6.26
C THR A 61 20.48 -5.32 7.23
N GLU A 62 19.79 -4.26 6.85
CA GLU A 62 18.61 -3.78 7.58
C GLU A 62 17.40 -4.70 7.27
N PRO A 63 16.66 -5.15 8.29
CA PRO A 63 15.46 -5.93 8.07
C PRO A 63 14.39 -5.07 7.38
N PRO A 64 13.53 -5.66 6.52
CA PRO A 64 12.46 -4.92 5.87
C PRO A 64 11.52 -4.31 6.93
N PRO A 65 11.04 -3.08 6.73
CA PRO A 65 10.17 -2.42 7.70
C PRO A 65 8.86 -3.18 7.82
N SER A 66 8.49 -3.55 9.05
CA SER A 66 7.18 -4.12 9.38
C SER A 66 6.23 -3.01 9.80
N VAL A 67 5.00 -3.03 9.29
CA VAL A 67 3.91 -2.14 9.71
C VAL A 67 2.74 -3.01 10.16
N GLU A 68 2.11 -2.66 11.27
CA GLU A 68 0.87 -3.27 11.73
C GLU A 68 -0.33 -2.55 11.11
N TYR A 69 -1.27 -3.32 10.56
CA TYR A 69 -2.51 -2.81 9.97
C TYR A 69 -3.70 -3.53 10.60
N SER A 70 -4.71 -2.75 11.00
CA SER A 70 -6.02 -3.26 11.38
C SER A 70 -7.11 -2.45 10.70
N ALA A 71 -8.17 -3.13 10.29
CA ALA A 71 -9.35 -2.52 9.71
C ALA A 71 -10.58 -3.38 10.01
N GLN A 72 -11.75 -2.75 9.91
CA GLN A 72 -13.03 -3.44 9.95
C GLN A 72 -13.54 -3.59 8.52
N ALA A 73 -14.24 -4.70 8.27
CA ALA A 73 -14.88 -4.97 7.00
C ALA A 73 -16.36 -5.26 7.27
N THR A 74 -17.11 -4.18 7.50
CA THR A 74 -18.55 -4.27 7.74
C THR A 74 -19.34 -4.03 6.45
N GLN A 75 -20.57 -4.52 6.41
CA GLN A 75 -21.44 -4.35 5.24
C GLN A 75 -21.75 -2.88 4.94
N TRP A 76 -21.88 -2.04 5.98
CA TRP A 76 -22.18 -0.62 5.82
C TRP A 76 -20.99 0.13 5.21
N GLU A 77 -19.76 -0.16 5.64
CA GLU A 77 -18.54 0.41 5.04
C GLU A 77 -18.41 0.03 3.56
N MET A 78 -18.61 -1.25 3.24
CA MET A 78 -18.60 -1.70 1.85
C MET A 78 -19.69 -1.03 1.00
N PHE A 79 -20.86 -0.78 1.58
CA PHE A 79 -21.96 -0.09 0.90
C PHE A 79 -21.61 1.37 0.63
N ASP A 80 -21.12 2.09 1.63
CA ASP A 80 -20.75 3.51 1.51
C ASP A 80 -19.60 3.68 0.51
N ASP A 81 -18.56 2.85 0.59
CA ASP A 81 -17.45 2.85 -0.37
C ASP A 81 -17.92 2.59 -1.80
N TYR A 82 -18.86 1.65 -1.98
CA TYR A 82 -19.41 1.35 -3.30
C TYR A 82 -20.26 2.50 -3.84
N MET A 83 -21.07 3.13 -2.99
CA MET A 83 -21.89 4.29 -3.38
C MET A 83 -21.00 5.47 -3.80
N THR A 84 -19.95 5.78 -3.03
CA THR A 84 -19.01 6.85 -3.40
C THR A 84 -18.23 6.52 -4.68
N ASP A 85 -17.85 5.26 -4.91
CA ASP A 85 -17.20 4.85 -6.15
C ASP A 85 -18.15 4.93 -7.36
N GLN A 86 -19.43 4.60 -7.18
CA GLN A 86 -20.45 4.79 -8.22
C GLN A 86 -20.63 6.27 -8.56
N GLU A 87 -20.70 7.16 -7.57
CA GLU A 87 -20.79 8.61 -7.79
C GLU A 87 -19.55 9.13 -8.54
N ARG A 88 -18.35 8.72 -8.12
CA ARG A 88 -17.10 9.07 -8.79
C ARG A 88 -17.09 8.62 -10.26
N LYS A 89 -17.58 7.40 -10.55
CA LYS A 89 -17.71 6.88 -11.92
C LYS A 89 -18.72 7.68 -12.74
N ARG A 90 -19.86 8.08 -12.15
CA ARG A 90 -20.88 8.91 -12.82
C ARG A 90 -20.31 10.28 -13.16
N GLU A 91 -19.64 10.95 -12.22
CA GLU A 91 -19.00 12.25 -12.46
C GLU A 91 -17.92 12.18 -13.54
N LEU A 92 -17.09 11.13 -13.53
CA LEU A 92 -16.08 10.91 -14.57
C LEU A 92 -16.71 10.64 -15.94
N ALA A 93 -17.81 9.87 -16.00
CA ALA A 93 -18.55 9.67 -17.23
C ALA A 93 -19.15 10.98 -17.76
N GLU A 94 -19.72 11.83 -16.90
CA GLU A 94 -20.21 13.15 -17.27
C GLU A 94 -19.09 14.08 -17.75
N LYS A 95 -17.93 14.08 -17.08
CA LYS A 95 -16.74 14.84 -17.49
C LYS A 95 -16.21 14.36 -18.85
N ASN A 96 -16.18 13.04 -19.08
CA ASN A 96 -15.76 12.45 -20.35
C ASN A 96 -16.75 12.69 -21.49
N GLN A 97 -18.06 12.77 -21.19
CA GLN A 97 -19.07 13.18 -22.17
C GLN A 97 -18.96 14.67 -22.52
N LYS A 98 -18.68 15.54 -21.54
CA LYS A 98 -18.42 16.97 -21.76
C LYS A 98 -17.09 17.21 -22.50
N GLY A 99 -16.07 16.38 -22.29
CA GLY A 99 -14.76 16.43 -22.96
C GLY A 99 -14.77 16.08 -24.45
N LYS A 100 -15.82 15.41 -24.96
CA LYS A 100 -16.00 15.20 -26.41
C LYS A 100 -16.63 16.39 -27.14
N ALA A 101 -17.05 17.45 -26.44
CA ALA A 101 -17.77 18.58 -27.03
C ALA A 101 -17.06 19.95 -26.96
N LYS A 102 -15.90 20.10 -26.30
CA LYS A 102 -15.20 21.42 -26.25
C LYS A 102 -13.68 21.30 -26.24
N GLY A 103 -13.06 21.71 -27.36
CA GLY A 103 -11.77 22.39 -27.32
C GLY A 103 -11.95 23.84 -26.85
N LYS A 104 -10.93 24.39 -26.15
CA LYS A 104 -10.91 25.65 -25.38
C LYS A 104 -11.89 25.63 -24.19
N GLU A 105 -11.48 25.85 -22.94
CA GLU A 105 -10.65 26.93 -22.38
C GLU A 105 -10.33 26.62 -20.91
N GLU A 106 -9.26 27.20 -20.36
CA GLU A 106 -8.74 26.97 -19.01
C GLU A 106 -9.63 27.54 -17.88
N LYS A 107 -9.36 26.99 -16.68
CA LYS A 107 -9.39 27.65 -15.36
C LYS A 107 -10.76 27.89 -14.71
N SER A 108 -11.04 27.09 -13.67
CA SER A 108 -11.69 27.60 -12.46
C SER A 108 -11.37 26.71 -11.26
N THR A 109 -10.40 27.18 -10.48
CA THR A 109 -10.33 27.17 -9.02
C THR A 109 -11.15 26.12 -8.25
N ASP A 110 -10.41 25.23 -7.60
CA ASP A 110 -10.78 24.58 -6.36
C ASP A 110 -11.44 25.55 -5.38
N LYS A 111 -12.64 25.20 -4.95
CA LYS A 111 -13.18 25.59 -3.65
C LYS A 111 -13.66 24.31 -2.98
N GLU A 112 -12.74 23.61 -2.34
CA GLU A 112 -13.06 22.71 -1.25
C GLU A 112 -13.84 23.51 -0.21
N GLY A 113 -15.15 23.23 -0.14
CA GLY A 113 -16.01 23.70 0.91
C GLY A 113 -15.57 23.04 2.21
N LYS A 114 -14.63 23.66 2.90
CA LYS A 114 -14.39 23.43 4.32
C LYS A 114 -15.64 23.93 5.06
N SER A 115 -16.65 23.06 5.18
CA SER A 115 -17.74 23.24 6.13
C SER A 115 -17.14 23.08 7.52
N GLY A 116 -16.55 24.15 8.02
CA GLY A 116 -16.28 24.29 9.44
C GLY A 116 -17.62 24.13 10.14
N VAL A 117 -17.82 22.98 10.77
CA VAL A 117 -18.94 22.72 11.66
C VAL A 117 -18.81 23.74 12.79
N GLN A 118 -19.57 24.83 12.70
CA GLN A 118 -19.81 25.67 13.85
C GLN A 118 -20.64 24.83 14.82
N GLU A 119 -20.00 24.26 15.84
CA GLU A 119 -20.65 23.46 16.90
C GLU A 119 -21.88 24.14 17.51
N SER A 120 -21.94 25.48 17.45
CA SER A 120 -23.07 26.27 17.95
C SER A 120 -24.38 26.09 17.18
N GLY A 121 -24.34 25.60 15.93
CA GLY A 121 -25.53 25.48 15.07
C GLY A 121 -26.29 24.15 15.20
N ILE A 122 -25.65 23.09 15.70
CA ILE A 122 -26.25 21.75 15.73
C ILE A 122 -27.41 21.69 16.73
N ILE A 123 -27.24 22.28 17.91
CA ILE A 123 -28.26 22.26 18.98
C ILE A 123 -29.52 23.04 18.56
N GLN A 124 -29.34 24.10 17.77
CA GLN A 124 -30.43 24.94 17.26
C GLN A 124 -30.91 24.51 15.87
N SER A 125 -30.44 23.37 15.36
CA SER A 125 -30.83 22.86 14.05
C SER A 125 -32.30 22.41 14.03
N SER A 126 -32.92 22.50 12.85
CA SER A 126 -34.30 22.05 12.67
C SER A 126 -34.43 20.53 12.90
N GLU A 127 -33.39 19.80 12.53
CA GLU A 127 -33.24 18.35 12.68
C GLU A 127 -33.23 17.98 14.16
N MET A 128 -32.46 18.71 14.98
CA MET A 128 -32.44 18.51 16.43
C MET A 128 -33.80 18.85 17.06
N ALA A 129 -34.45 19.93 16.63
CA ALA A 129 -35.79 20.28 17.10
C ALA A 129 -36.84 19.21 16.73
N HIS A 130 -36.71 18.58 15.55
CA HIS A 130 -37.58 17.48 15.14
C HIS A 130 -37.33 16.22 15.98
N ALA A 131 -36.06 15.85 16.18
CA ALA A 131 -35.68 14.72 17.04
C ALA A 131 -36.18 14.92 18.47
N ALA A 132 -36.02 16.12 19.03
CA ALA A 132 -36.52 16.47 20.36
C ALA A 132 -38.04 16.28 20.48
N LYS A 133 -38.83 16.72 19.48
CA LYS A 133 -40.28 16.49 19.47
C LYS A 133 -40.67 15.01 19.47
N ILE A 134 -39.92 14.17 18.75
CA ILE A 134 -40.15 12.71 18.75
C ILE A 134 -39.86 12.13 20.13
N LEU A 135 -38.74 12.51 20.73
CA LEU A 135 -38.37 12.06 22.09
C LEU A 135 -39.39 12.52 23.14
N GLU A 136 -39.86 13.77 23.06
CA GLU A 136 -40.93 14.28 23.93
C GLU A 136 -42.21 13.44 23.79
N ARG A 137 -42.60 13.06 22.57
CA ARG A 137 -43.74 12.16 22.34
C ARG A 137 -43.52 10.77 22.95
N MET A 138 -42.31 10.21 22.83
CA MET A 138 -41.98 8.92 23.46
C MET A 138 -42.07 9.00 24.99
N VAL A 139 -41.56 10.07 25.60
CA VAL A 139 -41.63 10.27 27.05
C VAL A 139 -43.08 10.45 27.50
N ASN A 140 -43.88 11.23 26.77
CA ASN A 140 -45.30 11.40 27.06
C ASN A 140 -46.07 10.08 26.96
N LEU A 141 -45.77 9.24 25.95
CA LEU A 141 -46.38 7.92 25.83
C LEU A 141 -46.06 7.04 27.05
N ASN A 142 -44.79 7.00 27.47
CA ASN A 142 -44.37 6.24 28.65
C ASN A 142 -45.00 6.77 29.95
N THR A 143 -45.30 8.08 30.02
CA THR A 143 -45.90 8.70 31.20
C THR A 143 -47.36 8.30 31.39
N PHE A 144 -48.08 8.03 30.28
CA PHE A 144 -49.51 7.68 30.26
C PHE A 144 -49.73 6.32 29.60
N GLU A 145 -48.81 5.39 29.81
CA GLU A 145 -48.82 4.07 29.17
C GLU A 145 -50.06 3.27 29.54
N ASP A 146 -50.48 3.32 30.80
CA ASP A 146 -51.70 2.72 31.33
C ASP A 146 -52.94 3.22 30.58
N ILE A 147 -53.10 4.53 30.44
CA ILE A 147 -54.22 5.14 29.71
C ILE A 147 -54.20 4.72 28.23
N ALA A 148 -53.02 4.65 27.61
CA ALA A 148 -52.87 4.22 26.22
C ALA A 148 -53.21 2.74 26.01
N GLN A 149 -52.84 1.89 26.96
CA GLN A 149 -53.22 0.48 26.96
C GLN A 149 -54.73 0.34 27.14
N ASP A 150 -55.31 1.07 28.09
CA ASP A 150 -56.76 1.04 28.34
C ASP A 150 -57.56 1.48 27.12
N PHE A 151 -57.15 2.56 26.47
CA PHE A 151 -57.77 3.03 25.23
C PHE A 151 -57.86 1.94 24.14
N ARG A 152 -56.79 1.14 24.00
CA ARG A 152 -56.68 0.20 22.88
C ARG A 152 -57.19 -1.19 23.22
N PHE A 153 -57.06 -1.62 24.47
CA PHE A 153 -57.20 -3.02 24.85
C PHE A 153 -58.13 -3.28 26.05
N TRP A 154 -58.63 -2.26 26.74
CA TRP A 154 -59.53 -2.47 27.86
C TRP A 154 -60.99 -2.58 27.41
N GLU A 155 -61.68 -3.58 27.97
CA GLU A 155 -63.12 -3.79 27.82
C GLU A 155 -63.74 -3.93 29.22
N ASP A 156 -64.88 -3.27 29.46
CA ASP A 156 -65.59 -3.36 30.73
C ASP A 156 -66.23 -4.75 30.87
N ALA A 157 -65.66 -5.60 31.72
CA ALA A 157 -66.18 -6.95 31.96
C ALA A 157 -67.61 -6.94 32.54
N SER A 158 -68.05 -5.84 33.16
CA SER A 158 -69.38 -5.73 33.75
C SER A 158 -70.50 -5.46 32.74
N ASP A 159 -70.15 -4.99 31.53
CA ASP A 159 -71.09 -4.80 30.42
C ASP A 159 -71.71 -6.14 29.98
N GLN A 160 -71.07 -7.27 30.29
CA GLN A 160 -71.62 -8.61 30.04
C GLN A 160 -72.86 -8.93 30.89
N PHE A 161 -73.06 -8.23 32.01
CA PHE A 161 -74.10 -8.53 32.99
C PHE A 161 -75.12 -7.40 33.16
N ARG A 162 -74.86 -6.22 32.59
CA ARG A 162 -75.75 -5.05 32.66
C ARG A 162 -76.31 -4.77 31.28
N GLU A 163 -77.46 -5.37 30.97
CA GLU A 163 -78.14 -5.10 29.72
C GLU A 163 -78.79 -3.72 29.72
N GLY A 164 -78.38 -2.85 28.80
CA GLY A 164 -78.96 -1.51 28.60
C GLY A 164 -78.39 -0.39 29.46
N GLU A 165 -77.44 -0.69 30.35
CA GLU A 165 -76.69 0.29 31.16
C GLU A 165 -75.19 0.06 30.97
N GLY A 166 -74.42 1.14 30.81
CA GLY A 166 -72.97 1.08 30.63
C GLY A 166 -72.25 2.18 31.40
N THR A 167 -70.94 2.01 31.63
CA THR A 167 -70.11 3.01 32.31
C THR A 167 -69.05 3.59 31.36
N LEU A 168 -68.72 4.87 31.52
CA LEU A 168 -67.68 5.53 30.74
C LEU A 168 -66.41 5.65 31.56
N LEU A 169 -65.33 5.06 31.05
CA LEU A 169 -63.99 5.24 31.60
C LEU A 169 -63.38 6.54 31.06
N PRO A 170 -63.14 7.57 31.89
CA PRO A 170 -62.43 8.76 31.43
C PRO A 170 -60.95 8.45 31.22
N LEU A 171 -60.46 8.71 30.00
CA LEU A 171 -59.06 8.50 29.61
C LEU A 171 -58.26 9.81 29.73
N TRP A 172 -57.96 10.48 28.61
CA TRP A 172 -57.14 11.68 28.59
C TRP A 172 -57.88 12.95 28.99
N LYS A 173 -57.15 13.82 29.70
CA LYS A 173 -57.56 15.20 29.98
C LYS A 173 -56.61 16.19 29.33
N PHE A 174 -57.11 16.91 28.33
CA PHE A 174 -56.35 17.95 27.66
C PHE A 174 -56.62 19.31 28.31
N ALA A 175 -55.57 19.94 28.83
CA ALA A 175 -55.64 21.27 29.42
C ALA A 175 -54.45 22.13 28.99
N ASN A 176 -54.68 23.42 28.79
CA ASN A 176 -53.63 24.40 28.48
C ASN A 176 -53.91 25.67 29.28
N ASP A 177 -52.90 26.19 29.97
CA ASP A 177 -53.04 27.38 30.82
C ASP A 177 -53.52 28.60 30.04
N LYS A 178 -53.14 28.73 28.76
CA LYS A 178 -53.61 29.82 27.88
C LYS A 178 -55.10 29.73 27.52
N ALA A 179 -55.71 28.57 27.73
CA ALA A 179 -57.13 28.31 27.53
C ALA A 179 -57.92 28.35 28.85
N LYS A 180 -57.26 28.54 30.01
CA LYS A 180 -57.93 28.65 31.30
C LYS A 180 -58.86 29.86 31.31
N GLY A 181 -60.13 29.64 31.68
CA GLY A 181 -61.17 30.68 31.65
C GLY A 181 -61.86 30.88 30.30
N LYS A 182 -61.51 30.10 29.27
CA LYS A 182 -62.25 30.05 28.00
C LYS A 182 -63.13 28.80 27.95
N HIS A 183 -64.26 28.90 27.26
CA HIS A 183 -65.13 27.76 27.00
C HIS A 183 -64.73 27.05 25.70
N VAL A 184 -64.81 25.72 25.69
CA VAL A 184 -64.68 24.92 24.47
C VAL A 184 -65.93 25.13 23.63
N THR A 185 -65.79 25.59 22.40
CA THR A 185 -66.92 25.90 21.50
C THR A 185 -67.10 24.87 20.38
N ALA A 186 -66.04 24.17 19.97
CA ALA A 186 -66.09 23.13 18.96
C ALA A 186 -64.92 22.15 19.10
N VAL A 187 -65.12 20.89 18.68
CA VAL A 187 -64.10 19.84 18.55
C VAL A 187 -64.23 19.23 17.16
N ARG A 188 -63.11 18.93 16.49
CA ARG A 188 -63.10 18.30 15.17
C ARG A 188 -61.87 17.39 15.05
N TRP A 189 -62.06 16.25 14.40
CA TRP A 189 -61.01 15.28 14.06
C TRP A 189 -60.42 15.54 12.68
N ASN A 190 -59.15 15.19 12.49
CA ASN A 190 -58.48 15.27 11.20
C ASN A 190 -58.91 14.08 10.30
N PRO A 191 -59.36 14.30 9.05
CA PRO A 191 -59.75 13.20 8.17
C PRO A 191 -58.59 12.34 7.65
N GLN A 192 -57.35 12.85 7.64
CA GLN A 192 -56.20 12.14 7.08
C GLN A 192 -55.52 11.22 8.11
N PHE A 193 -55.52 11.63 9.36
CA PHE A 193 -54.87 10.91 10.45
C PHE A 193 -55.92 10.67 11.54
N PRO A 194 -56.54 9.48 11.58
CA PRO A 194 -57.34 9.10 12.73
C PRO A 194 -56.40 8.95 13.93
N ASP A 195 -56.80 9.54 15.05
CA ASP A 195 -56.19 9.25 16.36
C ASP A 195 -56.50 7.81 16.79
#